data_AF-T1KV56-F1
#
_entry.id   AF-T1KV56-F1
#
_cell.length_a   1.000
_cell.length_b   1.000
_cell.length_c   1.000
_cell.angle_alpha   90.00
_cell.angle_beta   90.00
_cell.angle_gamma   90.00
#
_symmetry.space_group_name_H-M   'P 1'
#
loop_
_entity.id
_entity.type
_entity.pdbx_description
1 polymer ?
#
loop_
_entity_poly.entity_id
_entity_poly.type
_entity_poly.pdbx_seq_one_letter_code
_entity_poly.pdbx_strand_id
1 'polypeptide(L)'
;MAINFYPLMSMNFLNKLITSKKKTSKTDNIVVVNNVPTSSPQSSTLKTTHFNLPFTPLIPDNVLSTGLLQLDPQPLSDFGLTIEDYLRKKVETVSRNQYKICEIIKETESTSIFLSNYLDAKDKRLKKVEESFDKVQELLNKCESSLESCLTNIDNLNRSLPPHLKLENLEYNKKLETSD
;
A
#
# COMPACT_ATOMS: atom_id res chain seq x y z
N MET A 1 -18.91 -19.98 -21.49
CA MET A 1 -18.22 -20.68 -20.38
C MET A 1 -16.76 -20.25 -20.44
N ALA A 2 -16.38 -19.21 -19.69
CA ALA A 2 -15.05 -18.61 -19.77
C ALA A 2 -14.21 -19.09 -18.60
N ILE A 3 -13.17 -19.89 -18.90
CA ILE A 3 -12.19 -20.37 -17.94
C ILE A 3 -11.14 -19.26 -17.80
N ASN A 4 -11.21 -18.49 -16.71
CA ASN A 4 -10.19 -17.50 -16.39
C ASN A 4 -8.92 -18.23 -15.93
N PHE A 5 -7.88 -18.13 -16.74
CA PHE A 5 -6.51 -18.52 -16.40
C PHE A 5 -6.00 -17.59 -15.28
N TYR A 6 -5.80 -18.14 -14.09
CA TYR A 6 -5.08 -17.47 -13.02
C TYR A 6 -3.57 -17.50 -13.34
N PRO A 7 -2.84 -16.37 -13.24
CA PRO A 7 -1.40 -16.45 -13.13
C PRO A 7 -1.07 -17.01 -11.74
N LEU A 8 -0.48 -18.20 -11.68
CA LEU A 8 0.17 -18.73 -10.48
C LEU A 8 1.33 -17.79 -10.12
N MET A 9 1.04 -16.75 -9.34
CA MET A 9 2.07 -16.00 -8.62
C MET A 9 2.72 -16.95 -7.61
N SER A 10 4.03 -17.16 -7.77
CA SER A 10 4.82 -18.04 -6.91
C SER A 10 4.75 -17.59 -5.45
N MET A 11 4.30 -18.47 -4.56
CA MET A 11 4.30 -18.29 -3.10
C MET A 11 5.65 -17.83 -2.51
N ASN A 12 6.74 -18.03 -3.26
CA ASN A 12 8.08 -17.57 -2.88
C ASN A 12 8.20 -16.03 -2.83
N PHE A 13 7.37 -15.28 -3.56
CA PHE A 13 7.41 -13.82 -3.54
C PHE A 13 6.80 -13.24 -2.26
N LEU A 14 5.70 -13.85 -1.78
CA LEU A 14 5.03 -13.47 -0.54
C LEU A 14 5.91 -13.67 0.70
N ASN A 15 6.64 -14.78 0.78
CA ASN A 15 7.52 -15.04 1.92
C ASN A 15 8.72 -14.08 1.99
N LYS A 16 9.22 -13.62 0.84
CA LYS A 16 10.36 -12.68 0.77
C LYS A 16 9.99 -11.26 1.23
N LEU A 17 8.73 -10.87 1.07
CA LEU A 17 8.21 -9.57 1.52
C LEU A 17 8.02 -9.51 3.05
N ILE A 18 7.63 -10.64 3.66
CA ILE A 18 7.36 -10.73 5.10
C ILE A 18 8.66 -10.73 5.91
N THR A 19 9.75 -11.31 5.40
CA THR A 19 11.04 -11.38 6.10
C THR A 19 11.90 -10.11 6.00
N SER A 20 11.51 -9.11 5.21
CA SER A 20 12.30 -7.88 4.99
C SER A 20 11.96 -6.73 5.98
N LYS A 21 10.98 -6.91 6.88
CA LYS A 21 10.68 -5.91 7.92
C LYS A 21 11.62 -6.03 9.13
N LYS A 22 12.90 -5.72 8.95
CA LYS A 22 13.79 -5.28 10.06
C LYS A 22 15.03 -4.60 9.48
N LYS A 23 15.31 -3.37 9.98
CA LYS A 23 16.38 -2.41 9.57
C LYS A 23 16.10 -1.73 8.22
N THR A 24 16.06 -0.42 8.07
CA THR A 24 16.63 0.72 8.84
C THR A 24 15.77 1.95 8.61
N SER A 25 15.60 2.77 9.65
CA SER A 25 15.16 4.15 9.56
C SER A 25 16.27 5.02 8.94
N LYS A 26 15.95 5.67 7.83
CA LYS A 26 16.40 7.02 7.48
C LYS A 26 15.59 7.43 6.27
N THR A 27 14.57 8.26 6.51
CA THR A 27 13.87 8.98 5.45
C THR A 27 14.78 10.09 4.98
N ASP A 28 15.62 9.82 4.00
CA ASP A 28 16.15 10.89 3.16
C ASP A 28 15.00 11.35 2.28
N ASN A 29 14.67 12.64 2.39
CA ASN A 29 13.64 13.29 1.58
C ASN A 29 13.96 13.10 0.09
N ILE A 30 13.25 12.20 -0.59
CA ILE A 30 13.26 12.12 -2.04
C ILE A 30 12.34 13.23 -2.54
N VAL A 31 12.91 14.39 -2.84
CA VAL A 31 12.23 15.42 -3.63
C VAL A 31 12.23 14.94 -5.08
N VAL A 32 11.06 14.48 -5.55
CA VAL A 32 10.82 14.24 -6.97
C VAL A 32 10.69 15.60 -7.66
N VAL A 33 11.79 16.10 -8.23
CA VAL A 33 11.77 17.27 -9.10
C VAL A 33 11.34 16.80 -10.49
N ASN A 34 10.04 16.89 -10.78
CA ASN A 34 9.52 16.77 -12.15
C ASN A 34 9.89 18.02 -12.96
N ASN A 35 11.15 18.14 -13.35
CA ASN A 35 11.58 19.11 -14.35
C ASN A 35 12.11 18.34 -15.56
N VAL A 36 11.21 17.91 -16.44
CA VAL A 36 11.58 17.62 -17.83
C VAL A 36 11.54 18.96 -18.57
N PRO A 37 12.66 19.52 -19.05
CA PRO A 37 12.62 20.62 -19.99
C PRO A 37 12.16 20.06 -21.33
N THR A 38 10.94 20.38 -21.76
CA THR A 38 10.40 20.01 -23.08
C THR A 38 10.83 20.97 -24.19
N SER A 39 11.91 21.72 -24.01
CA SER A 39 12.47 22.58 -25.06
C SER A 39 13.93 22.23 -25.34
N SER A 40 14.19 21.97 -26.63
CA SER A 40 15.50 21.90 -27.27
C SER A 40 16.51 22.86 -26.60
N PRO A 41 17.72 22.41 -26.24
CA PRO A 41 18.71 23.28 -25.63
C PRO A 41 19.22 24.25 -26.70
N GLN A 42 18.72 25.48 -26.70
CA GLN A 42 19.38 26.56 -27.41
C GLN A 42 20.75 26.77 -26.75
N SER A 43 21.80 26.51 -27.52
CA SER A 43 23.21 26.58 -27.16
C SER A 43 23.70 28.03 -27.05
N SER A 44 23.00 28.87 -26.30
CA SER A 44 23.41 30.25 -26.07
C SER A 44 23.26 30.60 -24.60
N THR A 45 24.36 31.10 -24.03
CA THR A 45 24.50 31.61 -22.66
C THR A 45 24.77 30.55 -21.58
N LEU A 46 25.88 29.82 -21.72
CA LEU A 46 26.67 29.47 -20.53
C LEU A 46 27.10 30.79 -19.87
N LYS A 47 26.35 31.24 -18.87
CA LYS A 47 26.84 32.27 -17.95
C LYS A 47 28.00 31.62 -17.20
N THR A 48 29.22 31.98 -17.58
CA THR A 48 30.43 31.67 -16.82
C THR A 48 30.24 32.28 -15.44
N THR A 49 29.69 31.52 -14.49
CA THR A 49 29.78 31.88 -13.09
C THR A 49 31.26 31.83 -12.76
N HIS A 50 31.88 33.01 -12.70
CA HIS A 50 33.24 33.17 -12.20
C HIS A 50 33.27 32.59 -10.77
N PHE A 51 33.75 31.35 -10.67
CA PHE A 51 34.14 30.76 -9.41
C PHE A 51 35.36 31.54 -8.92
N ASN A 52 35.15 32.58 -8.12
CA ASN A 52 36.19 33.22 -7.34
C ASN A 52 36.57 32.28 -6.18
N LEU A 53 37.27 31.19 -6.51
CA LEU A 53 38.13 30.56 -5.52
C LEU A 53 39.39 31.43 -5.40
N PRO A 54 39.84 31.76 -4.17
CA PRO A 54 41.16 32.34 -3.97
C PRO A 54 42.20 31.25 -4.27
N PHE A 55 42.49 31.04 -5.55
CA PHE A 55 43.67 30.31 -5.97
C PHE A 55 44.86 31.18 -5.60
N THR A 56 45.54 30.82 -4.52
CA THR A 56 46.91 31.24 -4.32
C THR A 56 47.75 30.38 -5.26
N PRO A 57 48.34 30.95 -6.33
CA PRO A 57 49.21 30.17 -7.19
C PRO A 57 50.36 29.66 -6.33
N LEU A 58 50.63 28.35 -6.39
CA LEU A 58 51.76 27.72 -5.68
C LEU A 58 53.12 28.22 -6.16
N ILE A 59 53.15 29.07 -7.20
CA ILE A 59 54.35 29.57 -7.86
C ILE A 59 54.23 31.10 -7.97
N PRO A 60 55.25 31.87 -7.52
CA PRO A 60 55.23 33.32 -7.59
C PRO A 60 55.19 33.84 -9.04
N ASP A 61 54.44 34.93 -9.26
CA ASP A 61 54.11 35.49 -10.58
C ASP A 61 55.34 35.86 -11.45
N ASN A 62 56.52 36.01 -10.83
CA ASN A 62 57.75 36.38 -11.52
C ASN A 62 58.49 35.22 -12.20
N VAL A 63 58.04 33.96 -12.04
CA VAL A 63 58.67 32.77 -12.64
C VAL A 63 57.89 32.23 -13.85
N LEU A 64 56.67 32.72 -14.10
CA LEU A 64 55.77 32.18 -15.13
C LEU A 64 56.09 32.64 -16.57
N SER A 65 56.90 33.69 -16.75
CA SER A 65 57.05 34.34 -18.06
C SER A 65 57.98 33.66 -19.07
N THR A 66 58.71 32.60 -18.70
CA THR A 66 59.61 31.90 -19.65
C THR A 66 59.57 30.37 -19.57
N GLY A 67 58.78 29.82 -18.63
CA GLY A 67 58.75 28.38 -18.34
C GLY A 67 57.36 27.76 -18.28
N LEU A 68 56.29 28.49 -18.60
CA LEU A 68 55.01 27.88 -19.02
C LEU A 68 55.20 27.30 -20.44
N LEU A 69 56.10 26.31 -20.50
CA LEU A 69 56.17 25.30 -21.52
C LEU A 69 54.75 24.86 -21.82
N GLN A 70 54.25 25.26 -22.98
CA GLN A 70 53.46 24.44 -23.90
C GLN A 70 52.88 23.19 -23.22
N LEU A 71 51.94 23.39 -22.30
CA LEU A 71 51.24 22.28 -21.66
C LEU A 71 50.45 21.64 -22.78
N ASP A 72 50.82 20.42 -23.14
CA ASP A 72 50.09 19.64 -24.13
C ASP A 72 48.61 19.63 -23.69
N PRO A 73 47.66 20.14 -24.50
CA PRO A 73 46.26 20.12 -24.13
C PRO A 73 45.66 18.72 -24.17
N GLN A 74 46.36 17.72 -24.75
CA GLN A 74 45.85 16.36 -24.89
C GLN A 74 45.48 15.68 -23.58
N PRO A 75 46.30 15.68 -22.51
CA PRO A 75 45.93 15.05 -21.24
C PRO A 75 44.66 15.66 -20.61
N LEU A 76 44.41 16.96 -20.81
CA LEU A 76 43.20 17.62 -20.32
C LEU A 76 41.97 17.23 -21.18
N SER A 77 42.15 17.13 -22.49
CA SER A 77 41.14 16.63 -23.42
C SER A 77 40.77 15.16 -23.11
N ASP A 78 41.75 14.29 -22.94
CA ASP A 78 41.57 12.87 -22.58
C ASP A 78 40.85 12.70 -21.24
N PHE A 79 41.19 13.54 -20.26
CA PHE A 79 40.49 13.57 -18.98
C PHE A 79 39.02 14.00 -19.16
N GLY A 80 38.76 15.02 -19.98
CA GLY A 80 37.42 15.47 -20.34
C GLY A 80 36.58 14.35 -20.97
N LEU A 81 37.14 13.64 -21.95
CA LEU A 81 36.50 12.48 -22.59
C LEU A 81 36.23 11.34 -21.60
N THR A 82 37.17 11.08 -20.70
CA THR A 82 37.02 10.05 -19.66
C THR A 82 35.87 10.38 -18.70
N ILE A 83 35.76 11.65 -18.29
CA ILE A 83 34.64 12.11 -17.47
C ILE A 83 33.32 11.98 -18.24
N GLU A 84 33.29 12.40 -19.51
CA GLU A 84 32.08 12.32 -20.33
C GLU A 84 31.57 10.88 -20.44
N ASP A 85 32.45 9.93 -20.77
CA ASP A 85 32.12 8.51 -20.87
C ASP A 85 31.66 7.92 -19.53
N TYR A 86 32.29 8.33 -18.42
CA TYR A 86 31.88 7.93 -17.09
C TYR A 86 30.45 8.43 -16.77
N LEU A 87 30.19 9.72 -17.02
CA LEU A 87 28.87 10.32 -16.79
C LEU A 87 27.81 9.67 -17.68
N ARG A 88 28.11 9.41 -18.95
CA ARG A 88 27.23 8.71 -19.89
C ARG A 88 26.82 7.33 -19.34
N LYS A 89 27.78 6.51 -18.92
CA LYS A 89 27.52 5.19 -18.31
C LYS A 89 26.68 5.29 -17.03
N LYS A 90 26.90 6.33 -16.21
CA LYS A 90 26.10 6.56 -15.01
C LYS A 90 24.66 6.93 -15.34
N VAL A 91 24.45 7.82 -16.32
CA VAL A 91 23.11 8.19 -16.79
C VAL A 91 22.36 6.96 -17.31
N GLU A 92 22.96 6.15 -18.17
CA GLU A 92 22.35 4.92 -18.68
C GLU A 92 21.97 3.93 -17.58
N THR A 93 22.82 3.84 -16.54
CA THR A 93 22.54 2.98 -15.39
C THR A 93 21.36 3.50 -14.58
N VAL A 94 21.29 4.81 -14.34
CA VAL A 94 20.16 5.46 -13.67
C VAL A 94 18.88 5.25 -14.47
N SER A 95 18.89 5.48 -15.78
CA SER A 95 17.72 5.29 -16.65
C SER A 95 17.19 3.86 -16.62
N ARG A 96 18.08 2.85 -16.66
CA ARG A 96 17.69 1.44 -16.54
C ARG A 96 17.08 1.12 -15.18
N ASN A 97 17.62 1.69 -14.11
CA ASN A 97 17.07 1.49 -12.76
C ASN A 97 15.71 2.17 -12.60
N GLN A 98 15.57 3.40 -13.11
CA GLN A 98 14.29 4.11 -13.12
C GLN A 98 13.21 3.32 -13.86
N TYR A 99 13.54 2.76 -15.03
CA TYR A 99 12.61 1.90 -15.78
C TYR A 99 12.14 0.70 -14.94
N LYS A 100 13.07 -0.01 -14.28
CA LYS A 100 12.72 -1.13 -13.40
C LYS A 100 11.83 -0.72 -12.24
N ILE A 101 12.10 0.43 -11.62
CA ILE A 101 11.28 0.98 -10.53
C ILE A 101 9.88 1.28 -11.05
N CYS A 102 9.74 1.90 -12.23
CA CYS A 102 8.45 2.19 -12.83
C CYS A 102 7.62 0.92 -13.08
N GLU A 103 8.23 -0.16 -13.57
CA GLU A 103 7.52 -1.43 -13.77
C GLU A 103 7.05 -2.04 -12.43
N ILE A 104 7.91 -2.02 -11.40
CA ILE A 104 7.52 -2.48 -10.05
C ILE A 104 6.36 -1.64 -9.49
N ILE A 105 6.38 -0.32 -9.70
CA ILE A 105 5.29 0.56 -9.27
C ILE A 105 3.99 0.17 -9.97
N LYS A 106 4.00 -0.02 -11.29
CA LYS A 106 2.80 -0.43 -12.05
C LYS A 106 2.24 -1.78 -11.58
N GLU A 107 3.10 -2.76 -11.36
CA GLU A 107 2.69 -4.08 -10.85
C GLU A 107 2.08 -3.96 -9.44
N THR A 108 2.69 -3.13 -8.59
CA THR A 108 2.21 -2.86 -7.22
C THR A 108 0.86 -2.15 -7.24
N GLU A 109 0.68 -1.14 -8.10
CA GLU A 109 -0.58 -0.42 -8.28
C GLU A 109 -1.68 -1.35 -8.76
N SER A 110 -1.39 -2.19 -9.76
CA SER A 110 -2.34 -3.20 -10.25
C SER A 110 -2.77 -4.16 -9.15
N THR A 111 -1.81 -4.64 -8.36
CA THR A 111 -2.07 -5.53 -7.22
C THR A 111 -2.89 -4.84 -6.14
N SER A 112 -2.59 -3.57 -5.85
CA SER A 112 -3.33 -2.77 -4.88
C SER A 112 -4.80 -2.60 -5.28
N ILE A 113 -5.05 -2.24 -6.55
CA ILE A 113 -6.41 -2.11 -7.09
C ILE A 113 -7.15 -3.45 -7.01
N PHE A 114 -6.51 -4.55 -7.38
CA PHE A 114 -7.10 -5.88 -7.28
C PHE A 114 -7.51 -6.22 -5.84
N LEU A 115 -6.62 -6.02 -4.87
CA LEU A 115 -6.88 -6.30 -3.47
C LEU A 115 -8.00 -5.41 -2.91
N SER A 116 -8.02 -4.13 -3.28
CA SER A 116 -9.09 -3.21 -2.89
C SER A 116 -10.46 -3.71 -3.37
N ASN A 117 -10.56 -4.07 -4.67
CA ASN A 117 -11.80 -4.59 -5.25
C ASN A 117 -12.23 -5.92 -4.60
N TYR A 118 -11.26 -6.78 -4.28
CA TYR A 118 -11.53 -8.05 -3.62
C TYR A 118 -12.09 -7.84 -2.20
N LEU A 119 -11.51 -6.90 -1.43
CA LEU A 119 -11.98 -6.55 -0.09
C LEU A 119 -13.38 -5.93 -0.14
N ASP A 120 -13.65 -5.02 -1.06
CA ASP A 120 -14.99 -4.43 -1.25
C ASP A 120 -16.05 -5.49 -1.55
N ALA A 121 -15.71 -6.49 -2.37
CA ALA A 121 -16.61 -7.59 -2.67
C ALA A 121 -16.87 -8.48 -1.44
N LYS A 122 -15.87 -8.67 -0.57
CA LYS A 122 -16.02 -9.42 0.68
C LYS A 122 -16.85 -8.65 1.70
N ASP A 123 -16.62 -7.36 1.85
CA ASP A 123 -17.40 -6.48 2.74
C ASP A 123 -18.89 -6.48 2.37
N LYS A 124 -19.20 -6.34 1.08
CA LYS A 124 -20.59 -6.44 0.58
C LYS A 124 -21.24 -7.79 0.87
N ARG A 125 -20.48 -8.88 0.82
CA ARG A 125 -20.98 -10.22 1.16
C ARG A 125 -21.22 -10.36 2.66
N LEU A 126 -20.33 -9.80 3.48
CA LEU A 126 -20.45 -9.83 4.94
C LEU A 126 -21.70 -9.06 5.38
N LYS A 127 -21.93 -7.86 4.87
CA LYS A 127 -23.14 -7.07 5.13
C LYS A 127 -24.43 -7.82 4.82
N LYS A 128 -24.48 -8.56 3.71
CA LYS A 128 -25.64 -9.41 3.38
C LYS A 128 -25.85 -10.55 4.38
N VAL A 129 -24.77 -11.10 4.92
CA VAL A 129 -24.85 -12.14 5.96
C VAL A 129 -25.33 -11.54 7.27
N GLU A 130 -24.84 -10.36 7.66
CA GLU A 130 -25.31 -9.61 8.83
C GLU A 130 -26.82 -9.33 8.74
N GLU A 131 -27.29 -8.78 7.60
CA GLU A 131 -28.73 -8.56 7.36
C GLU A 131 -29.55 -9.85 7.44
N SER A 132 -28.99 -11.00 7.02
CA SER A 132 -29.67 -12.28 7.14
C SER A 132 -29.74 -12.78 8.58
N PHE A 133 -28.71 -12.48 9.38
CA PHE A 133 -28.66 -12.82 10.80
C PHE A 133 -29.68 -12.00 11.59
N ASP A 134 -29.80 -10.70 11.30
CA ASP A 134 -30.81 -9.83 11.91
C ASP A 134 -32.24 -10.36 11.67
N LYS A 135 -32.52 -10.83 10.46
CA LYS A 135 -33.82 -11.46 10.12
C LYS A 135 -34.05 -12.75 10.89
N VAL A 136 -33.04 -13.60 11.04
CA VAL A 136 -33.13 -14.83 11.83
C VAL A 136 -33.39 -14.49 13.29
N GLN A 137 -32.71 -13.48 13.85
CA GLN A 137 -32.94 -13.02 15.22
C GLN A 137 -34.37 -12.50 15.41
N GLU A 138 -34.89 -11.72 14.46
CA GLU A 138 -36.28 -11.25 14.51
C GLU A 138 -37.29 -12.40 14.52
N LEU A 139 -37.06 -13.43 13.68
CA LEU A 139 -37.91 -14.62 13.64
C LEU A 139 -37.83 -15.41 14.95
N LEU A 140 -36.64 -15.54 15.54
CA LEU A 140 -36.46 -16.22 16.82
C LEU A 140 -37.26 -15.53 17.93
N ASN A 141 -37.16 -14.20 18.04
CA ASN A 141 -37.89 -13.41 19.03
C ASN A 141 -39.43 -13.55 18.84
N LYS A 142 -39.90 -13.63 17.58
CA LYS A 142 -41.32 -13.88 17.28
C LYS A 142 -41.76 -15.28 17.68
N CYS A 143 -40.93 -16.30 17.42
CA CYS A 143 -41.20 -17.67 17.85
C CYS A 143 -41.26 -17.77 19.37
N GLU A 144 -40.32 -17.15 20.08
CA GLU A 144 -40.28 -17.09 21.54
C GLU A 144 -41.55 -16.43 22.10
N SER A 145 -41.92 -15.25 21.57
CA SER A 145 -43.15 -14.55 21.96
C SER A 145 -44.42 -15.39 21.69
N SER A 146 -44.42 -16.14 20.59
CA SER A 146 -45.54 -17.02 20.24
C SER A 146 -45.63 -18.22 21.18
N LEU A 147 -44.49 -18.79 21.54
CA LEU A 147 -44.40 -19.90 22.48
C LEU A 147 -44.87 -19.47 23.87
N GLU A 148 -44.43 -18.31 24.35
CA GLU A 148 -44.87 -17.68 25.59
C GLU A 148 -46.41 -17.52 25.63
N SER A 149 -46.99 -17.05 24.52
CA SER A 149 -48.44 -16.91 24.38
C SER A 149 -49.17 -18.25 24.42
N CYS A 150 -48.64 -19.27 23.71
CA CYS A 150 -49.16 -20.64 23.78
C CYS A 150 -49.11 -21.22 25.19
N LEU A 151 -48.00 -21.06 25.91
CA LEU A 151 -47.85 -21.53 27.28
C LEU A 151 -48.83 -20.83 28.23
N THR A 152 -49.02 -19.51 28.07
CA THR A 152 -50.02 -18.74 28.82
C THR A 152 -51.44 -19.24 28.53
N ASN A 153 -51.77 -19.54 27.28
CA ASN A 153 -53.08 -20.08 26.90
C ASN A 153 -53.31 -21.47 27.48
N ILE A 154 -52.29 -22.33 27.47
CA ILE A 154 -52.36 -23.66 28.09
C ILE A 154 -52.61 -23.53 29.60
N ASP A 155 -51.90 -22.65 30.30
CA ASP A 155 -52.11 -22.41 31.74
C ASP A 155 -53.53 -21.90 32.01
N ASN A 156 -54.04 -20.95 31.21
CA ASN A 156 -55.41 -20.45 31.32
C ASN A 156 -56.47 -21.55 31.09
N LEU A 157 -56.26 -22.41 30.08
CA LEU A 157 -57.14 -23.56 29.82
C LEU A 157 -57.09 -24.56 30.99
N ASN A 158 -55.90 -24.87 31.49
CA ASN A 158 -55.71 -25.78 32.62
C ASN A 158 -56.40 -25.24 33.89
N ARG A 159 -56.35 -23.92 34.14
CA ARG A 159 -57.06 -23.28 35.26
C ARG A 159 -58.58 -23.31 35.13
N SER A 160 -59.10 -23.31 33.89
CA SER A 160 -60.53 -23.35 33.59
C SER A 160 -61.15 -24.75 33.77
N LEU A 161 -60.33 -25.79 33.91
CA LEU A 161 -60.81 -27.16 34.13
C LEU A 161 -61.26 -27.37 35.59
N PRO A 162 -62.26 -28.25 35.83
CA PRO A 162 -62.63 -28.69 37.16
C PRO A 162 -61.42 -29.30 37.92
N PRO A 163 -61.35 -29.20 39.27
CA PRO A 163 -60.17 -29.58 40.04
C PRO A 163 -59.64 -31.00 39.79
N HIS A 164 -60.52 -31.96 39.55
CA HIS A 164 -60.19 -33.37 39.30
C HIS A 164 -59.70 -33.65 37.87
N LEU A 165 -59.78 -32.68 36.96
CA LEU A 165 -59.29 -32.76 35.58
C LEU A 165 -58.11 -31.81 35.32
N LYS A 166 -57.68 -31.04 36.32
CA LYS A 166 -56.50 -30.19 36.19
C LYS A 166 -55.26 -31.04 36.04
N LEU A 167 -54.41 -30.66 35.10
CA LEU A 167 -53.10 -31.26 34.92
C LEU A 167 -52.17 -30.69 36.00
N GLU A 168 -51.85 -31.51 36.99
CA GLU A 168 -50.83 -31.21 37.99
C GLU A 168 -49.47 -31.10 37.26
N ASN A 169 -48.71 -30.03 37.53
CA ASN A 169 -47.39 -29.68 36.95
C ASN A 169 -47.35 -28.79 35.70
N LEU A 170 -48.44 -28.15 35.28
CA LEU A 170 -48.45 -27.23 34.13
C LEU A 170 -48.32 -25.74 34.45
N GLU A 171 -47.99 -25.37 35.70
CA GLU A 171 -47.83 -23.97 36.08
C GLU A 171 -46.64 -23.34 35.34
N TYR A 172 -46.95 -22.54 34.33
CA TYR A 172 -45.95 -21.77 33.61
C TYR A 172 -45.40 -20.66 34.53
N ASN A 173 -44.25 -20.93 35.15
CA ASN A 173 -43.55 -19.98 36.00
C ASN A 173 -42.59 -19.14 35.16
N LYS A 174 -43.00 -17.92 34.81
CA LYS A 174 -42.19 -16.88 34.12
C LYS A 174 -41.02 -16.34 34.97
N LYS A 175 -40.45 -17.14 35.88
CA LYS A 175 -39.38 -16.73 36.80
C LYS A 175 -38.06 -17.37 36.41
N LEU A 176 -37.46 -16.93 35.32
CA LEU A 176 -36.02 -16.96 35.09
C LEU A 176 -35.75 -16.12 33.85
N GLU A 177 -35.40 -14.85 34.06
CA GLU A 177 -34.49 -14.04 33.22
C GLU A 177 -34.51 -12.58 33.71
N THR A 178 -33.89 -12.36 34.86
CA THR A 178 -33.17 -11.12 35.18
C THR A 178 -31.93 -11.55 35.94
N SER A 179 -30.83 -11.81 35.25
CA SER A 179 -29.47 -11.72 35.80
C SER A 179 -28.45 -11.73 34.66
N ASP A 180 -27.73 -10.61 34.63
CA ASP A 180 -26.46 -10.26 33.96
C ASP A 180 -26.41 -10.09 32.43
#